data_AF-A0AAN5CF63-F1
#
_entry.id   AF-A0AAN5CF63-F1
#
_cell.length_a   1.000
_cell.length_b   1.000
_cell.length_c   1.000
_cell.angle_alpha   90.00
_cell.angle_beta   90.00
_cell.angle_gamma   90.00
#
_symmetry.space_group_name_H-M   'P 1'
#
loop_
_entity.id
_entity.type
_entity.pdbx_description
1 polymer ?
#
loop_
_entity_poly.entity_id
_entity_poly.type
_entity_poly.pdbx_seq_one_letter_code
_entity_poly.pdbx_strand_id
1 'polypeptide(L)'
;MVAVLVHEVPHEIGDFAILVKSGYSRRKAMYIQLVTAAGALSGCVLTLLTVDASLSDAAAASAILPFTAGGFIYIATVSVLPELLENSSLWQTTKEMAALLLGVILMYLIAAFE
;
A
#
# COMPACT_ATOMS: atom_id res chain seq x y z
N MET A 1 8.99 12.85 3.97
CA MET A 1 8.01 12.90 5.11
C MET A 1 6.65 13.50 4.72
N VAL A 2 6.61 14.69 4.09
CA VAL A 2 5.34 15.22 3.51
C VAL A 2 4.83 14.32 2.37
N ALA A 3 5.74 13.85 1.50
CA ALA A 3 5.41 12.85 0.48
C ALA A 3 4.83 11.57 1.11
N VAL A 4 5.42 11.11 2.22
CA VAL A 4 4.95 9.93 2.97
C VAL A 4 3.52 10.09 3.45
N LEU A 5 3.21 11.21 4.10
CA LEU A 5 1.86 11.52 4.54
C LEU A 5 0.84 11.58 3.39
N VAL A 6 1.24 12.15 2.25
CA VAL A 6 0.36 12.32 1.09
C VAL A 6 0.05 10.98 0.40
N HIS A 7 0.91 9.97 0.49
CA HIS A 7 0.62 8.63 -0.05
C HIS A 7 -0.05 7.69 0.96
N GLU A 8 0.28 7.79 2.26
CA GLU A 8 -0.29 6.92 3.29
C GLU A 8 -1.75 7.25 3.61
N VAL A 9 -2.14 8.53 3.64
CA VAL A 9 -3.52 8.92 3.97
C VAL A 9 -4.54 8.36 2.96
N PRO A 10 -4.35 8.48 1.64
CA PRO A 10 -5.23 7.86 0.66
C PRO A 10 -5.22 6.33 0.74
N HIS A 11 -4.05 5.73 1.03
CA HIS A 11 -3.89 4.28 1.14
C HIS A 11 -4.74 3.71 2.29
N GLU A 12 -4.60 4.27 3.50
CA GLU A 12 -5.37 3.90 4.69
C GLU A 12 -6.90 4.12 4.51
N ILE A 13 -7.29 5.20 3.82
CA ILE A 13 -8.71 5.45 3.49
C ILE A 13 -9.23 4.40 2.50
N GLY A 14 -8.41 3.97 1.54
CA GLY A 14 -8.72 2.90 0.60
C GLY A 14 -8.95 1.57 1.30
N ASP A 15 -8.01 1.15 2.16
CA ASP A 15 -8.11 -0.07 2.96
C ASP A 15 -9.37 -0.08 3.82
N PHE A 16 -9.68 1.04 4.49
CA PHE A 16 -10.90 1.19 5.28
C PHE A 16 -12.16 1.03 4.41
N ALA A 17 -12.18 1.60 3.21
CA ALA A 17 -13.31 1.48 2.28
C ALA A 17 -13.51 0.04 1.81
N ILE A 18 -12.43 -0.70 1.53
CA ILE A 18 -12.45 -2.12 1.14
C ILE A 18 -12.97 -2.98 2.30
N LEU A 19 -12.52 -2.75 3.54
CA LEU A 19 -12.99 -3.47 4.72
C LEU A 19 -14.49 -3.25 4.97
N VAL A 20 -14.96 -2.03 4.83
CA VAL A 20 -16.40 -1.73 4.98
C VAL A 20 -17.21 -2.37 3.86
N LYS A 21 -16.73 -2.35 2.61
CA LYS A 21 -17.39 -3.02 1.48
C LYS A 21 -17.44 -4.53 1.62
N SER A 22 -16.40 -5.16 2.18
CA SER A 22 -16.35 -6.61 2.42
C SER A 22 -17.23 -7.07 3.60
N GLY A 23 -18.03 -6.18 4.19
CA GLY A 23 -19.06 -6.52 5.19
C GLY A 23 -18.64 -6.27 6.64
N TYR A 24 -17.48 -5.63 6.89
CA TYR A 24 -17.08 -5.26 8.24
C TYR A 24 -17.84 -4.01 8.70
N SER A 25 -18.25 -3.99 9.97
CA SER A 25 -18.79 -2.76 10.58
C SER A 25 -17.68 -1.71 10.71
N ARG A 26 -18.04 -0.42 10.63
CA ARG A 26 -17.07 0.70 10.70
C ARG A 26 -16.12 0.61 11.89
N ARG A 27 -16.64 0.22 13.06
CA ARG A 27 -15.82 0.01 14.27
C ARG A 27 -14.84 -1.14 14.08
N LYS A 28 -15.29 -2.27 13.54
CA LYS A 28 -14.44 -3.45 13.32
C LYS A 28 -13.35 -3.16 12.28
N ALA A 29 -13.67 -2.46 11.20
CA ALA A 29 -12.70 -2.01 10.20
C ALA A 29 -11.60 -1.15 10.84
N MET A 30 -11.99 -0.17 11.66
CA MET A 30 -11.04 0.70 12.37
C MET A 30 -10.14 -0.07 13.35
N TYR A 31 -10.69 -1.06 14.08
CA TYR A 31 -9.89 -1.92 14.96
C TYR A 31 -8.87 -2.76 14.19
N ILE A 32 -9.25 -3.32 13.04
CA ILE A 32 -8.33 -4.10 12.22
C ILE A 32 -7.20 -3.22 11.71
N GLN A 33 -7.52 -2.02 11.22
CA GLN A 33 -6.52 -1.05 10.75
C GLN A 33 -5.52 -0.68 11.86
N LEU A 34 -6.00 -0.50 13.10
CA LEU A 34 -5.13 -0.25 14.25
C LEU A 34 -4.20 -1.43 14.56
N VAL A 35 -4.70 -2.67 14.43
CA VAL A 35 -3.87 -3.87 14.61
C VAL A 35 -2.80 -3.96 13.53
N THR A 36 -3.12 -3.64 12.28
CA THR A 36 -2.14 -3.60 11.18
C THR A 36 -1.07 -2.54 11.43
N ALA A 37 -1.46 -1.34 11.88
CA ALA A 37 -0.52 -0.28 12.26
C ALA A 37 0.40 -0.69 13.43
N ALA A 38 -0.14 -1.39 14.43
CA ALA A 38 0.68 -1.95 15.51
C ALA A 38 1.66 -3.04 15.00
N GLY A 39 1.26 -3.82 13.99
CA GLY A 39 2.13 -4.75 13.27
C GLY A 39 3.30 -4.03 12.59
N ALA A 40 3.04 -2.94 11.88
CA ALA A 40 4.08 -2.12 11.25
C ALA A 40 5.06 -1.53 12.29
N LEU A 41 4.53 -1.02 13.41
CA LEU A 41 5.34 -0.46 14.49
C LEU A 41 6.21 -1.53 15.17
N SER A 42 5.67 -2.73 15.40
CA SER A 42 6.44 -3.84 15.98
C SER A 42 7.54 -4.33 15.02
N GLY A 43 7.29 -4.38 13.70
CA GLY A 43 8.32 -4.63 12.70
C GLY A 43 9.45 -3.60 12.76
N CYS A 44 9.12 -2.32 12.83
CA CYS A 44 10.11 -1.24 12.99
C CYS A 44 10.97 -1.42 14.25
N VAL A 45 10.34 -1.68 15.40
CA VAL A 45 11.05 -1.91 16.66
C VAL A 45 11.96 -3.15 16.57
N LEU A 46 11.47 -4.26 16.01
CA LEU A 46 12.28 -5.47 15.83
C LEU A 46 13.50 -5.21 14.95
N THR A 47 13.35 -4.49 13.83
CA THR A 47 14.47 -4.12 12.97
C THR A 47 15.49 -3.25 13.71
N LEU A 48 15.05 -2.25 14.48
CA LEU A 48 15.94 -1.38 15.26
C LEU A 48 16.70 -2.13 16.36
N LEU A 49 16.14 -3.21 16.92
CA LEU A 49 16.79 -4.01 17.96
C LEU A 49 17.71 -5.10 17.42
N THR A 50 17.50 -5.56 16.18
CA THR A 50 18.18 -6.74 15.62
C THR A 50 19.24 -6.40 14.56
N VAL A 51 19.13 -5.23 13.92
CA VAL A 51 20.12 -4.78 12.94
C VAL A 51 21.24 -4.07 13.69
N ASP A 52 22.39 -4.74 13.81
CA ASP A 52 23.65 -4.10 14.18
C ASP A 52 24.01 -3.03 13.13
N ALA A 53 24.50 -1.86 13.56
CA ALA A 53 24.89 -0.75 12.69
C ALA A 53 25.98 -1.09 11.66
N SER A 54 26.57 -2.28 11.74
CA SER A 54 27.58 -2.83 10.83
C SER A 54 27.02 -3.72 9.73
N LEU A 55 25.76 -4.16 9.82
CA LEU A 55 25.08 -4.87 8.74
C LEU A 55 24.70 -3.84 7.68
N SER A 56 25.29 -3.97 6.50
CA SER A 56 25.00 -3.13 5.35
C SER A 56 23.49 -3.07 5.11
N ASP A 57 22.94 -1.85 5.11
CA ASP A 57 21.52 -1.52 4.85
C ASP A 57 20.93 -2.30 3.65
N ALA A 58 21.79 -2.60 2.66
CA ALA A 58 21.50 -3.40 1.48
C ALA A 58 21.10 -4.86 1.76
N ALA A 59 21.63 -5.51 2.81
CA ALA A 59 21.39 -6.92 3.08
C ALA A 59 19.98 -7.16 3.64
N ALA A 60 19.54 -6.34 4.60
CA ALA A 60 18.17 -6.41 5.12
C ALA A 60 17.13 -6.00 4.05
N ALA A 61 17.45 -4.98 3.25
CA ALA A 61 16.59 -4.52 2.17
C ALA A 61 16.42 -5.55 1.04
N SER A 62 17.44 -6.38 0.77
CA SER A 62 17.46 -7.32 -0.37
C SER A 62 16.34 -8.38 -0.35
N ALA A 63 15.84 -8.76 0.82
CA ALA A 63 14.76 -9.75 0.95
C ALA A 63 13.40 -9.09 1.24
N ILE A 64 13.38 -8.04 2.06
CA ILE A 64 12.14 -7.43 2.54
C ILE A 64 11.48 -6.57 1.45
N LEU A 65 12.26 -5.83 0.65
CA LEU A 65 11.74 -4.99 -0.42
C LEU A 65 11.01 -5.79 -1.53
N PRO A 66 11.58 -6.86 -2.11
CA PRO A 66 10.86 -7.63 -3.11
C PRO A 66 9.65 -8.37 -2.52
N PHE A 67 9.71 -8.80 -1.26
CA PHE A 67 8.57 -9.42 -0.58
C PHE A 67 7.40 -8.44 -0.42
N THR A 68 7.66 -7.22 0.09
CA THR A 68 6.65 -6.18 0.26
C THR A 68 6.10 -5.67 -1.07
N ALA A 69 6.97 -5.43 -2.05
CA ALA A 69 6.55 -5.03 -3.41
C ALA A 69 5.66 -6.10 -4.06
N GLY A 70 6.01 -7.38 -3.96
CA GLY A 70 5.20 -8.49 -4.44
C GLY A 70 3.83 -8.56 -3.75
N GLY A 71 3.79 -8.32 -2.42
CA GLY A 71 2.55 -8.23 -1.66
C GLY A 71 1.63 -7.12 -2.15
N PHE A 72 2.16 -5.92 -2.38
CA PHE A 72 1.37 -4.80 -2.93
C PHE A 72 0.86 -5.08 -4.35
N ILE A 73 1.68 -5.68 -5.21
CA ILE A 73 1.25 -6.10 -6.55
C ILE A 73 0.13 -7.14 -6.46
N TYR A 74 0.22 -8.11 -5.55
CA TYR A 74 -0.82 -9.11 -5.32
C TYR A 74 -2.14 -8.48 -4.88
N ILE A 75 -2.13 -7.60 -3.88
CA ILE A 75 -3.34 -6.90 -3.41
C ILE A 75 -3.94 -6.05 -4.54
N ALA A 76 -3.12 -5.30 -5.26
CA ALA A 76 -3.57 -4.45 -6.35
C ALA A 76 -4.23 -5.28 -7.48
N THR A 77 -3.68 -6.45 -7.81
CA THR A 77 -4.16 -7.27 -8.94
C THR A 77 -5.30 -8.22 -8.59
N VAL A 78 -5.35 -8.74 -7.36
CA VAL A 78 -6.34 -9.76 -6.94
C VAL A 78 -7.51 -9.14 -6.19
N SER A 79 -7.30 -8.04 -5.45
CA SER A 79 -8.35 -7.39 -4.67
C SER A 79 -8.89 -6.15 -5.38
N VAL A 80 -8.01 -5.25 -5.84
CA VAL A 80 -8.44 -3.93 -6.35
C VAL A 80 -8.82 -3.97 -7.83
N LEU A 81 -8.01 -4.61 -8.68
CA LEU A 81 -8.25 -4.65 -10.13
C LEU A 81 -9.57 -5.33 -10.52
N PRO A 82 -9.99 -6.48 -9.92
CA PRO A 82 -11.26 -7.09 -10.25
C PRO A 82 -12.45 -6.22 -9.82
N GLU A 83 -12.37 -5.57 -8.65
CA GLU A 83 -13.42 -4.66 -8.17
C GLU A 83 -13.56 -3.42 -9.06
N LEU A 84 -12.47 -2.91 -9.63
CA LEU A 84 -12.52 -1.80 -10.59
C LEU A 84 -13.15 -2.22 -11.93
N LEU A 85 -12.94 -3.45 -12.36
CA LEU A 85 -13.46 -3.95 -13.64
C LEU A 85 -14.89 -4.51 -13.54
N GLU A 86 -15.40 -4.72 -12.33
CA GLU A 86 -16.74 -5.26 -12.09
C GLU A 86 -17.83 -4.23 -12.46
N ASN A 87 -18.64 -4.53 -13.48
CA ASN A 87 -19.68 -3.66 -14.06
C ASN A 87 -19.17 -2.44 -14.86
N SER A 88 -17.91 -2.46 -15.30
CA SER A 88 -17.30 -1.34 -16.02
C SER A 88 -17.54 -1.43 -17.53
N SER A 89 -18.00 -0.34 -18.13
CA SER A 89 -18.02 -0.18 -19.59
C SER A 89 -16.61 0.02 -20.15
N LEU A 90 -16.36 -0.32 -21.42
CA LEU A 90 -15.06 -0.11 -22.07
C LEU A 90 -14.52 1.33 -21.88
N TRP A 91 -15.42 2.31 -21.86
CA TRP A 91 -15.07 3.71 -21.62
C TRP A 91 -14.61 3.98 -20.18
N GLN A 92 -15.24 3.36 -19.18
CA GLN A 92 -14.82 3.46 -17.77
C GLN A 92 -13.49 2.77 -17.54
N THR A 93 -13.31 1.55 -18.07
CA THR A 93 -12.04 0.82 -17.98
C THR A 93 -10.89 1.63 -18.58
N THR A 94 -11.12 2.34 -19.69
CA THR A 94 -10.10 3.20 -20.30
C THR A 94 -9.73 4.38 -19.37
N LYS A 95 -10.71 4.98 -18.69
CA LYS A 95 -10.46 6.04 -17.69
C LYS A 95 -9.71 5.53 -16.47
N GLU A 96 -10.06 4.33 -15.98
CA GLU A 96 -9.38 3.69 -14.85
C GLU A 96 -7.93 3.34 -15.19
N MET A 97 -7.68 2.80 -16.38
CA MET A 97 -6.33 2.56 -16.89
C MET A 97 -5.52 3.86 -17.01
N ALA A 98 -6.13 4.93 -17.54
CA ALA A 98 -5.49 6.24 -17.62
C ALA A 98 -5.18 6.82 -16.23
N ALA A 99 -6.11 6.70 -15.27
CA ALA A 99 -5.92 7.14 -13.89
C ALA A 99 -4.82 6.33 -13.17
N LEU A 100 -4.76 5.01 -13.40
CA LEU A 100 -3.70 4.14 -12.88
C LEU A 100 -2.33 4.54 -13.44
N LEU A 101 -2.22 4.72 -14.76
CA LEU A 101 -0.98 5.19 -15.39
C LEU A 101 -0.56 6.57 -14.88
N LEU A 102 -1.51 7.49 -14.72
CA LEU A 102 -1.25 8.81 -14.14
C LEU A 102 -0.74 8.70 -12.70
N GLY A 103 -1.32 7.81 -11.89
CA GLY A 103 -0.82 7.51 -10.54
C GLY A 103 0.62 7.00 -10.54
N VAL A 104 0.96 6.06 -11.44
CA VAL A 104 2.32 5.55 -11.60
C VAL A 104 3.30 6.65 -12.01
N ILE A 105 2.92 7.49 -12.99
CA ILE A 105 3.74 8.61 -13.44
C ILE A 105 3.97 9.61 -12.30
N LEU A 106 2.92 9.92 -11.53
CA LEU A 106 3.02 10.82 -10.38
C LEU A 106 3.98 10.26 -9.32
N MET A 107 3.89 8.96 -9.00
CA MET A 107 4.82 8.30 -8.07
C MET A 107 6.26 8.31 -8.59
N TYR A 108 6.47 8.06 -9.89
CA TYR A 108 7.80 8.14 -10.50
C TYR A 108 8.37 9.57 -10.42
N LEU A 109 7.56 10.59 -10.71
CA LEU A 109 8.00 11.98 -10.62
C LEU A 109 8.36 12.34 -9.18
N ILE A 110 7.53 11.98 -8.20
CA ILE A 110 7.85 12.22 -6.78
C ILE A 110 9.17 11.54 -6.42
N ALA A 111 9.36 10.27 -6.78
CA ALA A 111 10.60 9.54 -6.51
C ALA A 111 11.83 10.10 -7.26
N ALA A 112 11.65 10.77 -8.39
CA ALA A 112 12.74 11.41 -9.13
C ALA A 112 13.14 12.79 -8.58
N PHE A 113 12.26 13.43 -7.81
CA PHE A 113 12.47 14.76 -7.23
C PHE A 113 12.63 14.75 -5.69
N GLU A 114 12.49 13.60 -5.04
CA GLU A 114 12.81 13.33 -3.62
C GLU A 114 14.24 12.78 -3.48
#